data_AF-A0A3M1UQZ8-F1
#
_entry.id   AF-A0A3M1UQZ8-F1
#
_cell.length_a   1.000
_cell.length_b   1.000
_cell.length_c   1.000
_cell.angle_alpha   90.00
_cell.angle_beta   90.00
_cell.angle_gamma   90.00
#
_symmetry.space_group_name_H-M   'P 1'
#
loop_
_entity.id
_entity.type
_entity.pdbx_description
1 polymer ?
#
loop_
_entity_poly.entity_id
_entity_poly.type
_entity_poly.pdbx_seq_one_letter_code
_entity_poly.pdbx_strand_id
1 'polypeptide(L)' 'MAESITLTPPHYDKLGNVLCGTLNDGTVTCAGDVAHLDDGQEHVFERVGIRVRRQGEEYVFTREQ' A
#
# COMPACT_ATOMS: atom_id res chain seq x y z
N MET A 1 18.29 -0.88 -0.57
CA MET A 1 17.73 -0.45 0.73
C MET A 1 16.23 -0.56 0.56
N ALA A 2 15.52 -1.29 1.42
CA ALA A 2 14.07 -1.40 1.31
C ALA A 2 13.43 -0.08 1.79
N GLU A 3 12.52 0.47 1.00
CA GLU A 3 11.75 1.66 1.36
C GLU A 3 10.36 1.22 1.82
N SER A 4 9.84 1.84 2.89
CA SER A 4 8.49 1.55 3.36
C SER A 4 7.78 2.80 3.88
N ILE A 5 6.46 2.84 3.69
CA ILE A 5 5.57 3.83 4.28
C ILE A 5 4.39 3.14 4.95
N THR A 6 3.88 3.74 6.02
CA THR A 6 2.68 3.27 6.72
C THR A 6 1.58 4.31 6.56
N LEU A 7 0.40 3.87 6.13
CA LEU A 7 -0.75 4.72 5.91
C LEU A 7 -1.96 4.22 6.69
N THR A 8 -2.76 5.13 7.20
CA THR A 8 -4.12 4.86 7.72
C THR A 8 -5.14 5.50 6.79
N PRO A 9 -6.31 4.90 6.55
CA PRO A 9 -7.36 5.54 5.75
C PRO A 9 -7.77 6.89 6.34
N PRO A 10 -8.08 7.93 5.54
CA PRO A 10 -7.99 8.03 4.08
C PRO A 10 -6.74 8.84 3.64
N HIS A 11 -5.53 8.29 3.83
CA HIS A 11 -4.28 8.99 3.54
C HIS A 11 -3.54 8.45 2.33
N TYR A 12 -2.71 9.29 1.73
CA TYR A 12 -1.82 8.91 0.64
C TYR A 12 -0.42 9.48 0.89
N ASP A 13 0.58 8.78 0.38
CA ASP A 13 1.96 9.25 0.36
C ASP A 13 2.73 8.64 -0.82
N LYS A 14 3.96 9.08 -1.05
CA LYS A 14 4.81 8.60 -2.12
C LYS A 14 5.87 7.65 -1.57
N LEU A 15 5.92 6.45 -2.15
CA LEU A 15 7.00 5.50 -1.95
C LEU A 15 7.98 5.64 -3.13
N GLY A 16 9.00 6.48 -2.94
CA GLY A 16 9.87 6.95 -4.01
C GLY A 16 9.10 7.81 -5.02
N ASN A 17 8.95 7.33 -6.26
CA ASN A 17 8.19 7.99 -7.32
C ASN A 17 6.77 7.44 -7.51
N VAL A 18 6.31 6.51 -6.66
CA VAL A 18 5.01 5.87 -6.77
C VAL A 18 4.04 6.40 -5.71
N LEU A 19 2.90 6.92 -6.15
CA LEU A 19 1.81 7.31 -5.24
C LEU A 19 1.12 6.05 -4.70
N CYS A 20 1.09 5.91 -3.38
CA CYS A 20 0.36 4.88 -2.66
C CYS A 20 -0.72 5.56 -1.80
N GLY A 21 -1.89 4.95 -1.68
CA GLY A 21 -2.98 5.51 -0.91
C GLY A 21 -3.90 4.46 -0.31
N THR A 22 -4.52 4.84 0.80
CA THR A 22 -5.62 4.13 1.44
C THR A 22 -6.87 5.00 1.28
N LEU A 23 -7.95 4.43 0.73
CA LEU A 23 -9.17 5.17 0.41
C LEU A 23 -10.20 5.05 1.53
N ASN A 24 -10.71 3.83 1.70
CA ASN A 24 -11.70 3.45 2.71
C ASN A 24 -11.24 2.13 3.35
N ASP A 25 -12.01 1.61 4.30
CA ASP A 25 -11.68 0.35 4.95
C ASP A 25 -11.43 -0.79 3.93
N GLY A 26 -10.24 -1.39 4.01
CA GLY A 26 -9.71 -2.41 3.11
C GLY A 26 -9.23 -1.95 1.74
N THR A 27 -9.50 -0.70 1.31
CA THR A 27 -9.23 -0.29 -0.08
C THR A 27 -7.92 0.48 -0.20
N VAL A 28 -7.02 -0.04 -1.04
CA VAL A 28 -5.70 0.56 -1.31
C VAL A 28 -5.53 0.86 -2.79
N THR A 29 -4.71 1.86 -3.10
CA THR A 29 -4.29 2.19 -4.45
C THR A 29 -2.79 2.39 -4.56
N CYS A 30 -2.20 1.94 -5.65
CA CYS A 30 -0.79 2.13 -5.95
C CYS A 30 -0.59 2.40 -7.43
N ALA A 31 -0.04 3.56 -7.78
CA ALA A 31 0.16 4.00 -9.17
C ALA A 31 -1.10 3.94 -10.07
N GLY A 32 -2.30 4.02 -9.49
CA GLY A 32 -3.58 3.92 -10.20
C GLY A 32 -4.18 2.51 -10.25
N ASP A 33 -3.44 1.47 -9.84
CA ASP A 33 -4.01 0.15 -9.56
C ASP A 33 -4.73 0.18 -8.21
N VAL A 34 -5.79 -0.61 -8.07
CA VAL A 34 -6.62 -0.66 -6.86
C VAL A 34 -6.76 -2.11 -6.41
N ALA A 35 -6.62 -2.33 -5.10
CA ALA A 35 -6.84 -3.64 -4.48
C ALA A 35 -7.67 -3.49 -3.20
N HIS A 36 -8.31 -4.59 -2.80
CA HIS A 36 -9.00 -4.70 -1.52
C HIS A 36 -8.29 -5.73 -0.65
N LEU A 37 -8.05 -5.39 0.62
CA LEU A 37 -7.36 -6.21 1.60
C LEU A 37 -8.23 -6.36 2.85
N ASP A 38 -8.52 -7.61 3.20
CA ASP A 38 -8.98 -7.99 4.53
C ASP A 38 -7.85 -7.85 5.56
N ASP A 39 -8.19 -7.85 6.84
CA ASP A 39 -7.19 -7.76 7.91
C ASP A 39 -6.19 -8.92 7.85
N GLY A 40 -4.91 -8.60 8.03
CA GLY A 40 -3.81 -9.54 7.90
C GLY A 40 -3.48 -9.97 6.47
N GLN A 41 -4.27 -9.55 5.47
CA GLN A 41 -4.02 -9.85 4.07
C GLN A 41 -2.86 -9.02 3.51
N GLU A 42 -2.31 -9.53 2.42
CA GLU A 42 -1.27 -8.91 1.64
C GLU A 42 -1.58 -8.94 0.15
N HIS A 43 -1.12 -7.92 -0.55
CA HIS A 43 -1.20 -7.80 -1.99
C HIS A 43 0.12 -7.28 -2.57
N VAL A 44 0.46 -7.72 -3.78
CA VAL A 44 1.65 -7.26 -4.50
C VAL A 44 1.22 -6.59 -5.80
N PHE A 45 1.54 -5.31 -5.94
CA PHE A 45 1.40 -4.55 -7.17
C PHE A 45 2.60 -4.84 -8.08
N GLU A 46 2.52 -5.91 -8.86
CA GLU A 46 3.63 -6.41 -9.70
C GLU A 46 4.19 -5.35 -10.65
N ARG A 47 3.32 -4.48 -11.20
CA ARG A 47 3.72 -3.41 -12.14
C ARG A 47 4.74 -2.43 -11.56
N VAL A 48 4.72 -2.21 -10.25
CA VAL A 48 5.58 -1.24 -9.56
C VAL A 48 6.48 -1.86 -8.51
N GLY A 49 6.39 -3.19 -8.30
CA GLY A 49 7.20 -3.91 -7.31
C GLY A 49 6.91 -3.48 -5.87
N ILE A 50 5.65 -3.10 -5.58
CA ILE A 50 5.24 -2.66 -4.23
C ILE A 50 4.34 -3.71 -3.61
N ARG A 51 4.71 -4.15 -2.42
CA ARG A 51 3.93 -5.03 -1.55
C ARG A 51 3.18 -4.17 -0.55
N VAL A 52 1.91 -4.47 -0.31
CA VAL A 52 1.12 -3.84 0.75
C VAL A 52 0.54 -4.91 1.66
N ARG A 53 0.64 -4.69 2.97
CA ARG A 53 0.05 -5.55 3.99
C ARG A 53 -0.83 -4.73 4.92
N ARG A 54 -2.03 -5.24 5.20
CA ARG A 54 -2.94 -4.66 6.19
C ARG A 54 -2.67 -5.24 7.58
N GLN A 55 -2.60 -4.37 8.58
CA GLN A 55 -2.39 -4.67 9.99
C GLN A 55 -3.38 -3.85 10.83
N GLY A 56 -4.60 -4.37 11.01
CA GLY A 56 -5.71 -3.67 11.64
C GLY A 56 -6.14 -2.45 10.82
N GLU A 57 -5.84 -1.27 11.35
CA GLU A 57 -6.16 0.04 10.76
C GLU A 57 -5.00 0.61 9.91
N GLU A 58 -3.83 -0.03 9.97
CA GLU A 58 -2.62 0.41 9.27
C GLU A 58 -2.35 -0.42 8.01
N TYR A 59 -1.78 0.24 7.00
CA TYR A 59 -1.38 -0.35 5.73
C TYR A 59 0.09 -0.04 5.49
N VAL A 60 0.90 -1.09 5.43
CA VAL A 60 2.35 -0.96 5.24
C VAL A 60 2.67 -1.27 3.79
N PHE A 61 3.13 -0.26 3.05
CA PHE A 61 3.63 -0.41 1.69
C PHE A 61 5.14 -0.52 1.73
N THR A 62 5.69 -1.53 1.05
CA THR A 62 7.12 -1.82 0.99
C THR A 62 7.54 -1.97 -0.47
N ARG A 63 8.64 -1.31 -0.84
CA ARG A 63 9.30 -1.44 -2.13
C ARG A 63 10.66 -2.09 -1.90
N GLU A 64 10.83 -3.28 -2.48
CA GLU A 64 12.15 -3.92 -2.53
C GLU A 64 12.81 -3.50 -3.85
N GLN A 65 13.89 -2.72 -3.76
CA GLN A 65 14.74 -2.34 -4.89
C GLN A 65 15.78 -3.44 -5.17
#